data_AF-M6RAA1-F1
#
_entry.id   AF-M6RAA1-F1
#
_cell.length_a   1.000
_cell.length_b   1.000
_cell.length_c   1.000
_cell.angle_alpha   90.00
_cell.angle_beta   90.00
_cell.angle_gamma   90.00
#
_symmetry.space_group_name_H-M   'P 1'
#
loop_
_entity.id
_entity.type
_entity.pdbx_description
1 polymer ?
#
loop_
_entity_poly.entity_id
_entity_poly.type
_entity_poly.pdbx_seq_one_letter_code
_entity_poly.pdbx_strand_id
1 'polypeptide(L)'
;MSNLTARVIPCLDIKDGRVVKGVNFVNLVDAGDPVESAAIYEENLADELCFLDITASSDRREILLHLVERIAEKIFIPFTVGGGIRTVDDVKAVLEKGADKVSINTAAFQNPKLLTYSSEIYGSQCIVCAIDVKHEKERDRYEVFYTEEEQQPEGRLWIGLKRPPKKVLEKFYLRLWIEMELEMDLIFIF
;
A
#
# COMPACT_ATOMS: atom_id res chain seq x y z
N MET A 1 -11.93 18.25 -17.31
CA MET A 1 -11.54 16.82 -17.35
C MET A 1 -10.15 16.73 -16.74
N SER A 2 -9.88 15.77 -15.87
CA SER A 2 -8.51 15.56 -15.37
C SER A 2 -7.62 15.24 -16.56
N ASN A 3 -6.47 15.90 -16.66
CA ASN A 3 -5.52 15.73 -17.77
C ASN A 3 -4.63 14.48 -17.58
N LEU A 4 -5.12 13.50 -16.80
CA LEU A 4 -4.40 12.30 -16.37
C LEU A 4 -5.22 11.08 -16.75
N THR A 5 -4.53 10.06 -17.25
CA THR A 5 -5.10 8.77 -17.63
C THR A 5 -5.38 7.91 -16.40
N ALA A 6 -6.32 6.97 -16.53
CA ALA A 6 -6.45 5.89 -15.57
C ALA A 6 -5.20 5.00 -15.63
N ARG A 7 -4.79 4.44 -14.47
CA ARG A 7 -3.64 3.53 -14.36
C ARG A 7 -4.10 2.13 -13.96
N VAL A 8 -3.45 1.11 -14.50
CA VAL A 8 -3.59 -0.30 -14.15
C VAL A 8 -2.38 -0.71 -13.34
N ILE A 9 -2.61 -1.07 -12.06
CA ILE A 9 -1.55 -1.35 -11.08
C ILE A 9 -1.73 -2.77 -10.52
N PRO A 10 -1.01 -3.78 -11.07
CA PRO A 10 -0.96 -5.11 -10.46
C PRO A 10 -0.37 -5.06 -9.04
N CYS A 11 -1.02 -5.75 -8.11
CA CYS A 11 -0.56 -5.91 -6.74
C CYS A 11 -0.15 -7.36 -6.48
N LEU A 12 1.05 -7.56 -5.94
CA LEU A 12 1.64 -8.86 -5.68
C LEU A 12 1.87 -9.02 -4.18
N ASP A 13 1.21 -10.01 -3.59
CA ASP A 13 1.45 -10.40 -2.20
C ASP A 13 2.73 -11.23 -2.13
N ILE A 14 3.64 -10.80 -1.27
CA ILE A 14 4.96 -11.41 -1.07
C ILE A 14 5.01 -12.07 0.29
N LYS A 15 5.43 -13.33 0.34
CA LYS A 15 5.71 -14.05 1.58
C LYS A 15 7.01 -14.81 1.45
N ASP A 16 7.93 -14.59 2.40
CA ASP A 16 9.25 -15.23 2.43
C ASP A 16 10.02 -15.07 1.09
N GLY A 17 9.89 -13.88 0.48
CA GLY A 17 10.55 -13.55 -0.80
C GLY A 17 9.90 -14.15 -2.06
N ARG A 18 8.73 -14.79 -1.93
CA ARG A 18 7.99 -15.43 -3.03
C ARG A 18 6.67 -14.73 -3.28
N VAL A 19 6.21 -14.69 -4.52
CA VAL A 19 4.83 -14.27 -4.81
C VAL A 19 3.90 -15.36 -4.32
N VAL A 20 2.86 -14.98 -3.59
CA VAL A 20 1.83 -15.91 -3.14
C VAL A 20 0.46 -15.51 -3.66
N LYS A 21 -0.40 -16.52 -3.87
CA LYS A 21 -1.81 -16.33 -4.20
C LYS A 21 -2.66 -17.18 -3.29
N GLY A 22 -3.76 -16.63 -2.79
CA GLY A 22 -4.73 -17.34 -1.96
C GLY A 22 -6.06 -16.61 -1.89
N VAL A 23 -7.00 -17.15 -1.13
CA VAL A 23 -8.30 -16.50 -0.88
C VAL A 23 -8.30 -16.01 0.56
N ASN A 24 -8.44 -14.70 0.78
CA ASN A 24 -8.43 -14.07 2.10
C ASN A 24 -7.23 -14.46 2.97
N PHE A 25 -6.03 -14.51 2.40
CA PHE A 25 -4.79 -14.94 3.08
C PHE A 25 -4.78 -16.40 3.59
N VAL A 26 -5.78 -17.21 3.22
CA VAL A 26 -5.86 -18.65 3.52
C VAL A 26 -5.46 -19.47 2.29
N ASN A 27 -4.80 -20.61 2.52
CA ASN A 27 -4.30 -21.52 1.49
C ASN A 27 -3.38 -20.82 0.47
N LEU A 28 -2.41 -20.06 0.97
CA LEU A 28 -1.41 -19.40 0.14
C LEU A 28 -0.61 -20.45 -0.66
N VAL A 29 -0.58 -20.28 -1.98
CA VAL A 29 0.19 -21.09 -2.92
C VAL A 29 1.31 -20.22 -3.50
N ASP A 30 2.51 -20.77 -3.58
CA ASP A 30 3.64 -20.13 -4.28
C ASP A 30 3.28 -19.94 -5.76
N ALA A 31 3.35 -18.69 -6.20
CA ALA A 31 2.98 -18.24 -7.53
C ALA A 31 4.19 -17.75 -8.36
N GLY A 32 5.43 -17.84 -7.84
CA GLY A 32 6.63 -17.53 -8.62
C GLY A 32 7.60 -16.55 -7.96
N ASP A 33 8.67 -16.25 -8.70
CA ASP A 33 9.64 -15.22 -8.31
C ASP A 33 9.06 -13.82 -8.57
N PRO A 34 9.14 -12.88 -7.61
CA PRO A 34 8.55 -11.56 -7.81
C PRO A 34 9.26 -10.74 -8.89
N VAL A 35 10.57 -10.95 -9.09
CA VAL A 35 11.35 -10.23 -10.11
C VAL A 35 10.94 -10.66 -11.52
N GLU A 36 10.77 -11.96 -11.75
CA GLU A 36 10.21 -12.48 -13.01
C GLU A 36 8.79 -11.97 -13.24
N SER A 37 7.95 -11.99 -12.20
CA SER A 37 6.58 -11.48 -12.28
C SER A 37 6.53 -9.99 -12.63
N ALA A 38 7.44 -9.19 -12.05
CA ALA A 38 7.57 -7.77 -12.31
C ALA A 38 7.90 -7.49 -13.78
N ALA A 39 8.89 -8.20 -14.32
CA ALA A 39 9.28 -8.09 -15.72
C ALA A 39 8.13 -8.45 -16.66
N ILE A 40 7.38 -9.52 -16.37
CA ILE A 40 6.21 -9.92 -17.15
C ILE A 40 5.16 -8.81 -17.15
N TYR A 41 4.84 -8.21 -16.00
CA TYR A 41 3.85 -7.14 -15.95
C TYR A 41 4.30 -5.87 -16.68
N GLU A 42 5.59 -5.53 -16.62
CA GLU A 42 6.15 -4.42 -17.41
C GLU A 42 6.05 -4.69 -18.92
N GLU A 43 6.42 -5.89 -19.37
CA GLU A 43 6.26 -6.31 -20.77
C GLU A 43 4.79 -6.26 -21.24
N ASN A 44 3.86 -6.43 -20.31
CA ASN A 44 2.41 -6.33 -20.53
C ASN A 44 1.83 -4.93 -20.25
N LEU A 45 2.69 -3.91 -20.19
CA LEU A 45 2.31 -2.48 -20.11
C LEU A 45 1.54 -2.11 -18.83
N ALA A 46 1.85 -2.74 -17.69
CA ALA A 46 1.42 -2.23 -16.40
C ALA A 46 1.96 -0.80 -16.20
N ASP A 47 1.11 0.10 -15.70
CA ASP A 47 1.52 1.51 -15.50
C ASP A 47 2.43 1.65 -14.28
N GLU A 48 2.19 0.84 -13.23
CA GLU A 48 2.99 0.74 -12.02
C GLU A 48 2.81 -0.66 -11.39
N LEU A 49 3.65 -1.02 -10.43
CA LEU A 49 3.49 -2.22 -9.61
C LEU A 49 3.35 -1.92 -8.12
N CYS A 50 2.71 -2.82 -7.37
CA CYS A 50 2.65 -2.78 -5.92
C CYS A 50 3.07 -4.14 -5.35
N PHE A 51 4.02 -4.13 -4.41
CA PHE A 51 4.47 -5.32 -3.69
C PHE A 51 4.08 -5.19 -2.22
N LEU A 52 3.26 -6.10 -1.73
CA LEU A 52 2.84 -6.14 -0.32
C LEU A 52 3.49 -7.33 0.37
N ASP A 53 4.48 -7.06 1.21
CA ASP A 53 5.10 -8.10 2.02
C ASP A 53 4.22 -8.44 3.24
N ILE A 54 3.77 -9.68 3.30
CA ILE A 54 2.95 -10.25 4.39
C ILE A 54 3.76 -11.19 5.29
N THR A 55 5.10 -11.15 5.21
CA THR A 55 5.97 -11.97 6.06
C THR A 55 5.89 -11.52 7.53
N ALA A 56 5.66 -12.47 8.44
CA ALA A 56 5.51 -12.22 9.89
C ALA A 56 6.83 -12.28 10.69
N SER A 57 7.94 -12.72 10.09
CA SER A 57 9.22 -13.02 10.77
C SER A 57 10.00 -11.75 11.19
N SER A 58 10.90 -11.90 12.18
CA SER A 58 11.89 -10.88 12.55
C SER A 58 12.89 -10.57 11.43
N ASP A 59 13.18 -11.56 10.58
CA ASP A 59 14.15 -11.45 9.46
C ASP A 59 13.53 -10.81 8.21
N ARG A 60 12.26 -10.40 8.31
CA ARG A 60 11.46 -9.78 7.25
C ARG A 60 12.15 -8.63 6.53
N ARG A 61 12.86 -7.79 7.28
CA ARG A 61 13.38 -6.52 6.74
C ARG A 61 14.48 -6.74 5.71
N GLU A 62 15.41 -7.65 5.99
CA GLU A 62 16.52 -7.91 5.07
C GLU A 62 16.01 -8.56 3.77
N ILE A 63 15.07 -9.51 3.89
CA ILE A 63 14.43 -10.16 2.75
C ILE A 63 13.73 -9.13 1.86
N LEU A 64 12.95 -8.24 2.47
CA LEU A 64 12.25 -7.18 1.76
C LEU A 64 13.24 -6.27 1.01
N LEU A 65 14.25 -5.75 1.70
CA LEU A 65 15.20 -4.79 1.12
C LEU A 65 16.01 -5.40 -0.04
N HIS A 66 16.44 -6.65 0.08
CA HIS A 66 17.13 -7.35 -1.00
C HIS A 66 16.18 -7.62 -2.19
N LEU A 67 14.90 -7.91 -1.93
CA LEU A 67 13.91 -8.06 -2.99
C LEU A 67 13.68 -6.74 -3.75
N VAL A 68 13.56 -5.62 -3.03
CA VAL A 68 13.39 -4.28 -3.64
C VAL A 68 14.54 -3.96 -4.57
N GLU A 69 15.78 -4.20 -4.14
CA GLU A 69 16.99 -3.98 -4.94
C GLU A 69 16.96 -4.79 -6.24
N ARG A 70 16.65 -6.09 -6.15
CA ARG A 70 16.55 -6.97 -7.33
C ARG A 70 15.44 -6.54 -8.31
N ILE A 71 14.32 -6.02 -7.80
CA ILE A 71 13.22 -5.52 -8.64
C ILE A 71 13.67 -4.23 -9.35
N ALA A 72 14.28 -3.29 -8.62
CA ALA A 72 14.76 -2.02 -9.15
C ALA A 72 15.84 -2.20 -10.25
N GLU A 73 16.65 -3.25 -10.17
CA GLU A 73 17.60 -3.60 -11.24
C GLU A 73 16.92 -4.15 -12.51
N LYS A 74 15.66 -4.59 -12.41
CA LYS A 74 14.98 -5.35 -13.47
C LYS A 74 13.95 -4.55 -14.25
N ILE A 75 13.19 -3.67 -13.59
CA ILE A 75 12.09 -2.91 -14.20
C ILE A 75 12.35 -1.40 -14.15
N PHE A 76 11.70 -0.65 -15.04
CA PHE A 76 11.76 0.80 -15.15
C PHE A 76 10.41 1.49 -14.93
N ILE A 77 9.30 0.75 -14.92
CA ILE A 77 8.01 1.30 -14.47
C ILE A 77 8.03 1.54 -12.94
N PRO A 78 7.30 2.56 -12.45
CA PRO A 78 7.31 2.87 -11.02
C PRO A 78 6.74 1.72 -10.19
N PHE A 79 7.30 1.47 -9.02
CA PHE A 79 6.75 0.49 -8.10
C PHE A 79 6.67 0.96 -6.64
N THR A 80 5.62 0.47 -5.97
CA THR A 80 5.32 0.74 -4.58
C THR A 80 5.62 -0.48 -3.74
N VAL A 81 6.20 -0.28 -2.56
CA VAL A 81 6.47 -1.37 -1.60
C VAL A 81 5.73 -1.08 -0.30
N GLY A 82 4.98 -2.06 0.19
CA GLY A 82 4.27 -2.00 1.46
C GLY A 82 4.51 -3.25 2.30
N GLY A 83 4.11 -3.17 3.57
CA GLY A 83 4.23 -4.27 4.53
C GLY A 83 5.24 -3.96 5.62
N GLY A 84 4.76 -3.74 6.84
CA GLY A 84 5.61 -3.66 8.03
C GLY A 84 6.44 -2.38 8.16
N ILE A 85 6.11 -1.35 7.38
CA ILE A 85 6.70 -0.01 7.45
C ILE A 85 6.14 0.72 8.68
N ARG A 86 6.98 0.99 9.68
CA ARG A 86 6.59 1.52 10.98
C ARG A 86 7.32 2.80 11.37
N THR A 87 8.43 3.12 10.69
CA THR A 87 9.27 4.28 11.00
C THR A 87 9.71 5.03 9.74
N VAL A 88 10.19 6.27 9.92
CA VAL A 88 10.80 7.05 8.84
C VAL A 88 12.07 6.38 8.30
N ASP A 89 12.81 5.66 9.16
CA ASP A 89 14.00 4.91 8.74
C ASP A 89 13.62 3.70 7.87
N ASP A 90 12.44 3.11 8.08
CA ASP A 90 11.92 2.05 7.22
C ASP A 90 11.60 2.59 5.82
N VAL A 91 10.96 3.77 5.76
CA VAL A 91 10.70 4.49 4.51
C VAL A 91 12.00 4.77 3.78
N LYS A 92 12.99 5.31 4.51
CA LYS A 92 14.34 5.57 3.98
C LYS A 92 14.94 4.33 3.34
N ALA A 93 14.99 3.24 4.09
CA ALA A 93 15.65 2.01 3.65
C ALA A 93 15.03 1.45 2.38
N VAL A 94 13.70 1.49 2.26
CA VAL A 94 12.98 0.99 1.09
C VAL A 94 13.21 1.89 -0.14
N LEU A 95 13.16 3.22 0.02
CA LEU A 95 13.42 4.16 -1.06
C LEU A 95 14.89 4.09 -1.53
N GLU A 96 15.85 4.02 -0.61
CA GLU A 96 17.29 3.89 -0.94
C GLU A 96 17.62 2.58 -1.67
N LYS A 97 16.79 1.55 -1.51
CA LYS A 97 16.91 0.29 -2.24
C LYS A 97 16.26 0.29 -3.61
N GLY A 98 15.59 1.37 -3.99
CA GLY A 98 15.13 1.61 -5.37
C GLY A 98 13.62 1.58 -5.56
N ALA A 99 12.82 1.48 -4.50
CA ALA A 99 11.37 1.68 -4.63
C ALA A 99 11.05 3.15 -4.92
N ASP A 100 10.09 3.41 -5.81
CA ASP A 100 9.62 4.78 -6.08
C ASP A 100 8.69 5.30 -4.99
N LYS A 101 7.94 4.39 -4.34
CA LYS A 101 6.94 4.73 -3.33
C LYS A 101 6.88 3.71 -2.20
N VAL A 102 6.49 4.17 -1.01
CA VAL A 102 6.30 3.34 0.18
C VAL A 102 4.85 3.41 0.66
N SER A 103 4.22 2.25 0.81
CA SER A 103 2.85 2.11 1.31
C SER A 103 2.83 1.82 2.81
N ILE A 104 2.07 2.64 3.55
CA ILE A 104 1.92 2.58 5.00
C ILE A 104 0.43 2.44 5.33
N ASN A 105 0.08 1.40 6.09
CA ASN A 105 -1.29 1.14 6.57
C ASN A 105 -1.37 1.27 8.11
N THR A 106 -1.25 0.17 8.86
CA THR A 106 -1.43 0.13 10.32
C THR A 106 -0.64 1.22 11.08
N ALA A 107 0.62 1.46 10.72
CA ALA A 107 1.43 2.48 11.37
C ALA A 107 0.96 3.92 11.09
N ALA A 108 0.38 4.19 9.92
CA ALA A 108 -0.23 5.48 9.61
C ALA A 108 -1.50 5.71 10.44
N PHE A 109 -2.22 4.64 10.77
CA PHE A 109 -3.36 4.70 11.66
C PHE A 109 -2.94 4.95 13.12
N GLN A 110 -1.98 4.16 13.62
CA GLN A 110 -1.50 4.24 15.00
C GLN A 110 -0.76 5.57 15.27
N ASN A 111 -0.05 6.09 14.27
CA ASN A 111 0.66 7.36 14.35
C ASN A 111 0.61 8.12 13.01
N PRO A 112 -0.42 8.93 12.77
CA PRO A 112 -0.58 9.71 11.55
C PRO A 112 0.59 10.64 11.23
N LYS A 113 1.34 11.09 12.26
CA LYS A 113 2.53 11.94 12.07
C LYS A 113 3.63 11.24 11.28
N LEU A 114 3.64 9.91 11.22
CA LEU A 114 4.58 9.15 10.39
C LEU A 114 4.45 9.55 8.91
N LEU A 115 3.23 9.75 8.40
CA LEU A 115 3.01 10.21 7.03
C LEU A 115 3.64 11.59 6.84
N THR A 116 3.35 12.52 7.76
CA THR A 116 3.87 13.90 7.74
C THR A 116 5.38 13.94 7.72
N TYR A 117 6.02 13.35 8.71
CA TYR A 117 7.48 13.34 8.78
C TYR A 117 8.13 12.67 7.58
N SER A 118 7.55 11.57 7.07
CA SER A 118 8.07 10.91 5.87
C SER A 118 7.96 11.79 4.64
N SER A 119 6.83 12.48 4.46
CA SER A 119 6.61 13.37 3.31
C SER A 119 7.43 14.66 3.36
N GLU A 120 7.70 15.21 4.54
CA GLU A 120 8.54 16.40 4.71
C GLU A 120 9.99 16.12 4.31
N ILE A 121 10.44 14.87 4.49
CA ILE A 121 11.81 14.45 4.19
C ILE A 121 11.96 13.96 2.75
N TYR A 122 11.03 13.11 2.26
CA TYR A 122 11.16 12.42 0.96
C TYR A 122 10.21 12.96 -0.13
N GLY A 123 9.26 13.82 0.24
CA GLY A 123 8.22 14.33 -0.64
C GLY A 123 6.93 13.50 -0.59
N SER A 124 5.78 14.13 -0.78
CA SER A 124 4.48 13.45 -0.70
C SER A 124 4.23 12.46 -1.85
N GLN A 125 4.90 12.64 -3.00
CA GLN A 125 4.74 11.78 -4.17
C GLN A 125 5.17 10.32 -3.96
N CYS A 126 6.06 10.07 -3.00
CA CYS A 126 6.61 8.73 -2.72
C CYS A 126 6.03 8.09 -1.46
N ILE A 127 5.10 8.74 -0.77
CA ILE A 127 4.39 8.16 0.37
C ILE A 127 3.02 7.73 -0.13
N VAL A 128 2.57 6.55 0.26
CA VAL A 128 1.24 6.01 -0.04
C VAL A 128 0.57 5.61 1.28
N CYS A 129 -0.63 6.13 1.54
CA CYS A 129 -1.44 5.71 2.68
C CYS A 129 -2.44 4.66 2.20
N ALA A 130 -2.28 3.42 2.67
CA ALA A 130 -3.21 2.33 2.41
C ALA A 130 -4.29 2.29 3.50
N ILE A 131 -5.54 2.21 3.10
CA ILE A 131 -6.71 2.25 3.99
C ILE A 131 -7.62 1.07 3.68
N ASP A 132 -7.77 0.14 4.62
CA ASP A 132 -8.71 -0.97 4.50
C ASP A 132 -10.08 -0.55 5.03
N VAL A 133 -11.10 -0.66 4.18
CA VAL A 133 -12.46 -0.20 4.50
C VAL A 133 -13.47 -1.32 4.31
N LYS A 134 -14.39 -1.50 5.27
CA LYS A 134 -15.52 -2.43 5.13
C LYS A 134 -16.85 -1.73 5.43
N HIS A 135 -17.86 -2.07 4.63
CA HIS A 135 -19.23 -1.59 4.79
C HIS A 135 -19.93 -2.37 5.89
N GLU A 136 -20.32 -1.69 6.95
CA GLU A 136 -21.23 -2.20 7.98
C GLU A 136 -22.67 -1.97 7.52
N LYS A 137 -23.29 -3.03 6.99
CA LYS A 137 -24.62 -2.98 6.37
C LYS A 137 -25.72 -2.52 7.33
N GLU A 138 -25.64 -2.88 8.61
CA GLU A 138 -26.69 -2.58 9.60
C GLU A 138 -26.81 -1.08 9.89
N ARG A 139 -25.67 -0.38 9.90
CA ARG A 139 -25.59 1.05 10.22
C ARG A 139 -25.37 1.92 8.98
N ASP A 140 -25.41 1.30 7.80
CA ASP A 140 -25.12 1.90 6.49
C ASP A 140 -23.90 2.85 6.51
N ARG A 141 -22.78 2.34 7.01
CA ARG A 141 -21.55 3.12 7.17
C ARG A 141 -20.31 2.31 6.81
N TYR A 142 -19.24 3.01 6.50
CA TYR A 142 -17.93 2.42 6.29
C TYR A 142 -17.09 2.58 7.54
N GLU A 143 -16.37 1.52 7.89
CA GLU A 143 -15.40 1.51 8.98
C GLU A 143 -14.02 1.23 8.40
N VAL A 144 -13.01 1.91 8.94
CA VAL A 144 -11.61 1.62 8.63
C VAL A 144 -11.10 0.59 9.62
N PHE A 145 -10.40 -0.39 9.08
CA PHE A 145 -9.82 -1.50 9.82
C PHE A 145 -8.30 -1.49 9.62
N TYR A 146 -7.60 -1.93 10.65
CA TYR A 146 -6.21 -2.31 10.57
C TYR A 146 -6.01 -3.59 11.38
N THR A 147 -5.04 -4.40 10.96
CA THR A 147 -4.64 -5.62 11.66
C THR A 147 -3.26 -5.40 12.27
N GLU A 148 -3.07 -5.82 13.52
CA GLU A 148 -1.74 -5.85 14.15
C GLU A 148 -1.02 -7.16 13.82
N GLU A 149 -1.77 -8.26 13.66
CA GLU A 149 -1.31 -9.57 13.18
C GLU A 149 -2.41 -10.25 12.35
N GLU A 150 -2.05 -11.30 11.59
CA GLU A 150 -2.87 -11.99 10.56
C GLU A 150 -4.22 -12.59 11.06
N GLN A 151 -4.68 -12.30 12.28
CA GLN A 151 -5.95 -12.80 12.81
C GLN A 151 -6.72 -11.74 13.59
N GLN A 152 -7.82 -11.28 12.96
CA GLN A 152 -8.86 -10.36 13.44
C GLN A 152 -8.50 -8.86 13.46
N PRO A 153 -9.40 -7.97 13.01
CA PRO A 153 -9.20 -6.53 13.13
C PRO A 153 -9.35 -6.09 14.59
N GLU A 154 -8.26 -5.61 15.19
CA GLU A 154 -8.23 -5.21 16.60
C GLU A 154 -8.62 -3.74 16.81
N GLY A 155 -8.61 -2.91 15.76
CA GLY A 155 -9.03 -1.51 15.81
C GLY A 155 -10.13 -1.16 14.82
N ARG A 156 -11.05 -0.29 15.26
CA ARG A 156 -12.10 0.30 14.42
C ARG A 156 -12.05 1.80 14.57
N LEU A 157 -11.90 2.52 13.46
CA LEU A 157 -12.22 3.94 13.41
C LEU A 157 -13.37 4.15 12.45
N TRP A 158 -14.43 4.78 12.98
CA TRP A 158 -15.45 5.31 12.11
C TRP A 158 -14.91 6.58 11.46
N ILE A 159 -14.71 6.51 10.16
CA ILE A 159 -14.56 7.69 9.32
C ILE A 159 -15.90 7.86 8.63
N GLY A 160 -16.59 8.98 8.84
CA GLY A 160 -17.98 9.22 8.44
C GLY A 160 -18.26 9.24 6.94
N LEU A 161 -17.99 8.15 6.25
CA LEU A 161 -18.21 7.95 4.84
C LEU A 161 -19.65 7.42 4.65
N LYS A 162 -20.53 8.29 4.15
CA LYS A 162 -21.95 7.94 3.87
C LYS A 162 -22.13 7.07 2.62
N ARG A 163 -21.11 6.91 1.77
CA ARG A 163 -21.14 6.08 0.54
C ARG A 163 -19.73 5.60 0.17
N PRO A 164 -19.58 4.40 -0.40
CA PRO A 164 -18.33 4.05 -1.06
C PRO A 164 -18.24 4.90 -2.34
N PRO A 165 -17.05 5.19 -2.85
CA PRO A 165 -16.87 5.97 -4.06
C PRO A 165 -17.25 5.19 -5.35
N LYS A 166 -18.47 4.63 -5.47
CA LYS A 166 -18.90 3.88 -6.68
C LYS A 166 -19.01 4.73 -7.95
N LYS A 167 -18.95 6.06 -7.85
CA LYS A 167 -18.89 7.01 -8.99
C LYS A 167 -17.59 7.81 -9.06
N VAL A 168 -16.59 7.44 -8.25
CA VAL A 168 -15.31 8.15 -8.12
C VAL A 168 -14.21 7.55 -8.98
N LEU A 169 -14.46 6.44 -9.66
CA LEU A 169 -13.57 5.94 -10.70
C LEU A 169 -13.44 6.89 -11.92
N GLU A 170 -14.34 7.88 -12.09
CA GLU A 170 -14.23 8.84 -13.20
C GLU A 170 -14.14 10.31 -12.79
N LYS A 171 -14.55 10.70 -11.58
CA LYS A 171 -14.48 12.11 -11.12
C LYS A 171 -14.39 12.17 -9.60
N PHE A 172 -13.45 12.99 -9.10
CA PHE A 172 -13.31 13.50 -7.72
C PHE A 172 -12.72 12.50 -6.70
N TYR A 173 -11.46 12.64 -6.26
CA TYR A 173 -11.00 13.77 -5.42
C TYR A 173 -12.12 14.30 -4.52
N LEU A 174 -12.42 13.62 -3.41
CA LEU A 174 -13.40 14.11 -2.44
C LEU A 174 -12.95 13.81 -1.00
N ARG A 175 -12.15 14.75 -0.47
CA ARG A 175 -12.45 15.47 0.76
C ARG A 175 -12.77 14.60 1.97
N LEU A 176 -11.73 13.99 2.54
CA LEU A 176 -11.65 13.75 3.98
C LEU A 176 -10.81 14.89 4.59
N TRP A 177 -11.40 16.07 4.52
CA TRP A 177 -11.01 17.27 5.25
C TRP A 177 -12.24 17.60 6.08
N ILE A 178 -12.27 17.14 7.33
CA ILE A 178 -13.00 17.67 8.49
C ILE A 178 -12.50 16.84 9.69
N GLU A 179 -11.71 17.51 10.54
CA GLU A 179 -11.20 17.12 11.88
C GLU A 179 -9.77 16.57 12.07
N MET A 180 -8.89 16.60 11.07
CA MET A 180 -7.44 16.49 11.34
C MET A 180 -6.68 17.53 10.51
N GLU A 181 -6.19 18.58 11.18
CA GLU A 181 -5.32 19.62 10.62
C GLU A 181 -3.95 19.04 10.21
N LEU A 182 -3.92 18.26 9.13
CA LEU A 182 -2.69 17.84 8.46
C LEU A 182 -2.88 18.03 6.96
N GLU A 183 -2.22 19.05 6.40
CA GLU A 183 -2.16 19.33 4.96
C GLU A 183 -1.31 18.26 4.27
N MET A 184 -1.91 17.13 3.91
CA MET A 184 -1.24 16.12 3.09
C MET A 184 -2.21 15.43 2.13
N ASP A 185 -1.95 15.58 0.83
CA ASP A 185 -2.61 14.86 -0.24
C ASP A 185 -2.01 13.44 -0.34
N LEU A 186 -2.74 12.43 0.15
CA LEU A 186 -2.34 11.03 0.02
C LEU A 186 -3.57 10.10 -0.07
N ILE A 187 -3.69 9.33 -1.16
CA ILE A 187 -4.70 8.29 -1.38
C ILE A 187 -4.05 7.13 -2.13
N PHE A 188 -4.15 5.87 -1.64
CA PHE A 188 -4.56 4.73 -2.47
C PHE A 188 -5.45 3.76 -1.68
N ILE A 189 -6.59 3.43 -2.30
CA ILE A 189 -7.56 2.41 -1.91
C ILE A 189 -7.36 1.27 -2.93
N PHE A 190 -7.24 0.01 -2.48
CA PHE A 190 -7.37 -1.15 -3.36
C PHE A 190 -8.82 -1.34 -3.81
#